data_AF-A0A1L5KN78-F1
#
_entry.id   AF-A0A1L5KN78-F1
#
_cell.length_a   1.000
_cell.length_b   1.000
_cell.length_c   1.000
_cell.angle_alpha   90.00
_cell.angle_beta   90.00
_cell.angle_gamma   90.00
#
_symmetry.space_group_name_H-M   'P 1'
#
loop_
_entity.id
_entity.type
_entity.pdbx_description
1 polymer ?
#
loop_
_entity_poly.entity_id
_entity_poly.type
_entity_poly.pdbx_seq_one_letter_code
_entity_poly.pdbx_strand_id
1 'polypeptide(L)'
;FGIGILAAGVILAIMIIPYIAAVMRDVFEQTPVMMKESAYGIGCTTWEVIWRIVLPFTKNGVIGGIMLGLGRALGETMAVTFIIGNTYQH
;
A
#
# COMPACT_ATOMS: atom_id res chain seq x y z
N PHE A 1 21.42 11.01 18.47
CA PHE A 1 21.32 9.59 18.06
C PHE A 1 19.90 9.05 17.84
N GLY A 2 18.82 9.62 18.41
CA GLY A 2 17.45 9.07 18.19
C GLY A 2 16.53 9.87 17.26
N ILE A 3 16.68 11.20 17.21
CA ILE A 3 15.71 12.10 16.53
C ILE A 3 15.68 11.87 15.01
N GLY A 4 16.83 11.58 14.38
CA GLY A 4 16.91 11.38 12.93
C GLY A 4 16.18 10.13 12.43
N ILE A 5 16.26 9.02 13.15
CA ILE A 5 15.56 7.76 12.80
C ILE A 5 14.05 7.89 13.02
N LEU A 6 13.63 8.51 14.12
CA LEU A 6 12.21 8.74 14.41
C LEU A 6 11.60 9.72 13.38
N ALA A 7 12.30 10.81 13.06
CA ALA A 7 11.84 11.76 12.04
C ALA A 7 11.78 11.12 10.64
N ALA A 8 12.79 10.34 10.25
CA ALA A 8 12.80 9.64 8.96
C ALA A 8 11.66 8.61 8.86
N GLY A 9 11.39 7.85 9.93
CA GLY A 9 10.27 6.91 9.98
C GLY A 9 8.89 7.59 9.86
N VAL A 10 8.72 8.77 10.47
CA VAL A 10 7.47 9.54 10.37
C VAL A 10 7.24 10.08 8.95
N ILE A 11 8.27 10.61 8.30
CA ILE A 11 8.17 11.11 6.92
C ILE A 11 7.83 9.95 5.96
N LEU A 12 8.46 8.79 6.15
CA LEU A 12 8.18 7.57 5.40
C LEU A 12 6.73 7.12 5.57
N ALA A 13 6.23 7.09 6.80
CA ALA A 13 4.84 6.72 7.09
C ALA A 13 3.85 7.68 6.38
N ILE A 14 4.15 8.97 6.32
CA ILE A 14 3.31 9.94 5.61
C ILE A 14 3.35 9.74 4.09
N MET A 15 4.49 9.31 3.52
CA MET A 15 4.62 9.02 2.08
C MET A 15 4.05 7.66 1.66
N ILE A 16 4.05 6.65 2.54
CA ILE A 16 3.53 5.31 2.22
C ILE A 16 2.00 5.30 2.13
N ILE A 17 1.31 6.17 2.91
CA ILE A 17 -0.15 6.29 2.92
C ILE A 17 -0.74 6.63 1.53
N PRO A 18 -0.35 7.75 0.87
CA PRO A 18 -0.89 8.09 -0.44
C PRO A 18 -0.49 7.07 -1.51
N TYR A 19 0.66 6.41 -1.36
CA TYR A 19 1.11 5.37 -2.26
C TYR A 19 0.22 4.12 -2.21
N ILE A 20 -0.02 3.60 -1.01
CA ILE A 20 -0.89 2.43 -0.80
C ILE A 20 -2.32 2.76 -1.22
N ALA A 21 -2.81 3.97 -0.94
CA ALA A 21 -4.13 4.41 -1.36
C ALA A 21 -4.28 4.44 -2.90
N ALA A 22 -3.28 4.92 -3.63
CA ALA A 22 -3.29 4.93 -5.09
C ALA A 22 -3.30 3.50 -5.66
N VAL A 23 -2.43 2.62 -5.14
CA VAL A 23 -2.36 1.21 -5.53
C VAL A 23 -3.68 0.51 -5.27
N MET A 24 -4.27 0.67 -4.09
CA MET A 24 -5.56 0.07 -3.76
C MET A 24 -6.66 0.56 -4.70
N ARG A 25 -6.64 1.84 -5.10
CA ARG A 25 -7.61 2.42 -6.02
C ARG A 25 -7.52 1.80 -7.42
N ASP A 26 -6.31 1.65 -7.97
CA ASP A 26 -6.10 0.98 -9.25
C ASP A 26 -6.61 -0.47 -9.22
N VAL A 27 -6.32 -1.17 -8.12
CA VAL A 27 -6.75 -2.56 -7.91
C VAL A 27 -8.27 -2.68 -7.81
N PHE A 28 -8.94 -1.72 -7.16
CA PHE A 28 -10.40 -1.70 -7.09
C PHE A 28 -11.08 -1.32 -8.41
N GLU A 29 -10.45 -0.48 -9.25
CA GLU A 29 -10.91 -0.19 -10.62
C GLU A 29 -10.84 -1.41 -11.53
N GLN A 30 -9.89 -2.31 -11.31
CA GLN A 30 -9.81 -3.57 -12.07
C GLN A 30 -10.89 -4.59 -11.69
N THR A 31 -11.63 -4.39 -10.59
CA THR A 31 -12.71 -5.31 -10.21
C THR A 31 -13.97 -5.02 -11.03
N PRO A 32 -14.47 -5.97 -11.85
CA PRO A 32 -15.61 -5.74 -12.74
C PRO A 32 -16.86 -5.31 -11.95
N VAL A 33 -17.39 -4.15 -12.31
CA VAL A 33 -18.55 -3.52 -11.63
C VAL A 33 -19.77 -4.43 -11.66
N MET A 34 -19.95 -5.17 -12.76
CA MET A 34 -21.03 -6.14 -12.96
C MET A 34 -21.09 -7.22 -11.86
N MET A 35 -19.93 -7.64 -11.33
CA MET A 35 -19.86 -8.64 -10.25
C MET A 35 -20.32 -8.06 -8.91
N LYS A 36 -20.00 -6.78 -8.66
CA LYS A 36 -20.46 -6.04 -7.48
C LYS A 36 -21.97 -5.79 -7.56
N GLU A 37 -22.46 -5.30 -8.70
CA GLU A 37 -23.90 -5.04 -8.92
C GLU A 37 -24.75 -6.31 -8.84
N SER A 38 -24.27 -7.42 -9.41
CA SER A 38 -24.98 -8.71 -9.31
C SER A 38 -25.08 -9.14 -7.85
N ALA A 39 -24.02 -9.00 -7.06
CA ALA A 39 -24.02 -9.35 -5.64
C ALA A 39 -24.92 -8.44 -4.80
N TYR A 40 -24.99 -7.15 -5.11
CA TYR A 40 -25.99 -6.26 -4.49
C TYR A 40 -27.42 -6.62 -4.91
N GLY A 41 -27.64 -7.06 -6.15
CA GLY A 41 -28.95 -7.48 -6.66
C GLY A 41 -29.52 -8.74 -5.99
N ILE A 42 -28.66 -9.63 -5.47
CA ILE A 42 -29.05 -10.78 -4.62
C ILE A 42 -29.12 -10.44 -3.12
N GLY A 43 -28.93 -9.17 -2.74
CA GLY A 43 -29.06 -8.72 -1.35
C GLY A 43 -27.80 -8.89 -0.50
N CYS A 44 -26.62 -9.13 -1.09
CA CYS A 44 -25.38 -9.17 -0.33
C CYS A 44 -25.01 -7.78 0.20
N THR A 45 -24.47 -7.76 1.42
CA THR A 45 -23.97 -6.53 2.03
C THR A 45 -22.65 -6.10 1.41
N THR A 46 -22.33 -4.79 1.47
CA THR A 46 -21.03 -4.23 1.02
C THR A 46 -19.85 -4.98 1.62
N TRP A 47 -19.94 -5.38 2.89
CA TRP A 47 -18.93 -6.17 3.59
C TRP A 47 -18.74 -7.57 3.00
N GLU A 48 -19.82 -8.30 2.70
CA GLU A 48 -19.74 -9.61 2.06
C GLU A 48 -19.17 -9.52 0.64
N VAL A 49 -19.57 -8.51 -0.12
CA VAL A 49 -19.04 -8.27 -1.47
C VAL A 49 -17.53 -8.03 -1.40
N ILE A 50 -17.05 -7.24 -0.45
CA ILE A 50 -15.62 -6.95 -0.28
C ILE A 50 -14.84 -8.21 0.08
N TRP A 51 -15.28 -8.98 1.09
CA TRP A 51 -14.55 -10.16 1.56
C TRP A 51 -14.57 -11.34 0.59
N ARG A 52 -15.72 -11.54 -0.07
CA ARG A 52 -16.01 -12.80 -0.78
C ARG A 52 -15.79 -12.68 -2.29
N ILE A 53 -15.82 -11.45 -2.82
CA ILE A 53 -15.71 -11.19 -4.26
C ILE A 53 -14.50 -10.29 -4.53
N VAL A 54 -14.43 -9.11 -3.91
CA VAL A 54 -13.36 -8.13 -4.21
C VAL A 54 -11.99 -8.65 -3.77
N LEU A 55 -11.83 -9.04 -2.50
CA LEU A 55 -10.56 -9.52 -1.93
C LEU A 55 -9.89 -10.68 -2.71
N PRO A 56 -10.60 -11.78 -3.05
CA PRO A 56 -9.99 -12.87 -3.83
C PRO A 56 -9.70 -12.47 -5.29
N PHE A 57 -10.56 -11.63 -5.89
CA PHE A 57 -10.39 -11.18 -7.28
C PHE A 57 -9.22 -10.20 -7.43
N THR A 58 -9.02 -9.36 -6.41
CA THR A 58 -7.94 -8.36 -6.35
C THR A 58 -6.64 -8.88 -5.76
N LYS A 59 -6.56 -10.17 -5.37
CA LYS A 59 -5.36 -10.80 -4.82
C LYS A 59 -4.10 -10.51 -5.65
N ASN A 60 -4.19 -10.58 -6.97
CA ASN A 60 -3.04 -10.29 -7.85
C ASN A 60 -2.61 -8.81 -7.75
N GLY A 61 -3.57 -7.89 -7.66
CA GLY A 61 -3.34 -6.48 -7.43
C GLY A 61 -2.74 -6.19 -6.05
N VAL A 62 -3.19 -6.88 -5.00
CA VAL A 62 -2.63 -6.79 -3.65
C VAL A 62 -1.17 -7.26 -3.63
N ILE A 63 -0.86 -8.38 -4.30
CA ILE A 63 0.52 -8.88 -4.42
C ILE A 63 1.40 -7.87 -5.17
N GLY A 64 0.89 -7.31 -6.27
CA GLY A 64 1.55 -6.24 -7.00
C GLY A 64 1.83 -5.01 -6.12
N GLY A 65 0.84 -4.61 -5.33
CA GLY A 65 0.95 -3.51 -4.37
C GLY A 65 1.97 -3.75 -3.25
N ILE A 66 2.05 -4.98 -2.74
CA ILE A 66 3.05 -5.38 -1.73
C ILE A 66 4.46 -5.32 -2.33
N MET A 67 4.66 -5.86 -3.54
CA MET A 67 5.96 -5.80 -4.22
C MET A 67 6.41 -4.37 -4.51
N LEU A 68 5.46 -3.54 -4.94
CA LEU A 68 5.65 -2.12 -5.19
C LEU A 68 6.01 -1.35 -3.89
N GLY A 69 5.32 -1.63 -2.79
CA GLY A 69 5.61 -1.07 -1.47
C GLY A 69 6.98 -1.51 -0.93
N LEU A 70 7.35 -2.78 -1.12
CA LEU A 70 8.68 -3.30 -0.76
C LEU A 70 9.79 -2.59 -1.54
N GLY A 71 9.62 -2.42 -2.85
CA GLY A 71 10.58 -1.67 -3.68
C GLY A 71 10.76 -0.23 -3.23
N ARG A 72 9.68 0.44 -2.80
CA ARG A 72 9.73 1.79 -2.26
C ARG A 72 10.44 1.86 -0.91
N ALA A 73 10.12 0.95 0.02
CA ALA A 73 10.76 0.86 1.33
C ALA A 73 12.28 0.55 1.22
N LEU A 74 12.68 -0.28 0.26
CA LEU A 74 14.09 -0.52 -0.05
C LEU A 74 14.79 0.74 -0.57
N GLY A 75 14.14 1.53 -1.43
CA GLY A 75 14.66 2.81 -1.90
C GLY A 75 14.79 3.85 -0.78
N GLU A 76 13.88 3.86 0.19
CA GLU A 76 13.92 4.79 1.31
C GLU A 76 14.93 4.39 2.41
N THR A 77 15.13 3.09 2.67
CA THR A 77 16.21 2.61 3.56
C THR A 77 17.61 2.91 3.01
N MET A 78 17.78 2.97 1.68
CA MET A 78 19.01 3.50 1.09
C MET A 78 19.24 4.97 1.45
N ALA A 79 18.19 5.82 1.44
CA ALA A 79 18.30 7.23 1.83
C ALA A 79 18.65 7.40 3.33
N VAL A 80 18.01 6.61 4.20
CA VAL A 80 18.29 6.64 5.65
C VAL A 80 19.72 6.16 5.95
N THR A 81 20.17 5.08 5.31
CA THR A 81 21.55 4.59 5.45
C THR A 81 22.56 5.61 4.95
N PHE A 82 22.25 6.35 3.88
CA PHE A 82 23.13 7.40 3.35
C PHE A 82 23.24 8.58 4.32
N ILE A 83 22.12 9.04 4.90
CA ILE A 83 22.13 10.12 5.91
C ILE A 83 22.92 9.71 7.15
N ILE A 84 22.65 8.50 7.68
CA ILE A 84 23.33 7.97 8.86
C ILE A 84 24.82 7.73 8.58
N GLY A 85 25.15 7.14 7.43
CA GLY A 85 26.52 6.87 6.99
C GLY A 85 27.37 8.12 6.77
N ASN A 86 26.76 9.23 6.33
CA ASN A 86 27.45 10.50 6.12
C ASN A 86 27.69 11.28 7.44
N THR A 87 26.87 11.06 8.48
CA THR A 87 27.08 11.68 9.81
C THR A 87 28.23 11.12 10.64
N TYR A 88 28.91 10.05 10.21
CA TYR A 88 30.08 9.50 10.90
C TYR A 88 31.41 10.17 10.53
N GLN A 89 31.41 11.21 9.68
CA GLN A 89 32.65 11.87 9.22
C GLN A 89 32.93 13.25 9.85
N HIS A 90 32.33 13.57 11.01
CA HIS A 90 32.81 14.66 11.87
C HIS A 90 32.90 14.21 13.32
#